data_AF-A0A352YYN4-F1
#
_entry.id   AF-A0A352YYN4-F1
#
_cell.length_a   1.000
_cell.length_b   1.000
_cell.length_c   1.000
_cell.angle_alpha   90.00
_cell.angle_beta   90.00
_cell.angle_gamma   90.00
#
_symmetry.space_group_name_H-M   'P 1'
#
loop_
_entity.id
_entity.type
_entity.pdbx_description
1 polymer ?
#
loop_
_entity_poly.entity_id
_entity_poly.type
_entity_poly.pdbx_seq_one_letter_code
_entity_poly.pdbx_strand_id
1 'polypeptide(L)'
;LYNEKMHYSLLSGKEGISLEKIRPDLPSDESVSWHSASESSGWGTPGNQNSVFTKGQDETGKINLSSQRISPDNDGYEDVLVIDIITGDPGTIVTLTIYDETGSYVRKITENFLAGNRASLIWDGTADDGTPVRRGIYI
;
A
#
# COMPACT_ATOMS: atom_id res chain seq x y z
N LEU A 1 -13.59 8.69 6.80
CA LEU A 1 -13.35 9.90 7.63
C LEU A 1 -11.84 10.05 7.80
N TYR A 2 -11.29 11.27 7.81
CA TYR A 2 -9.85 11.48 8.03
C TYR A 2 -9.39 10.99 9.40
N ASN A 3 -8.17 10.43 9.45
CA ASN A 3 -7.44 10.09 10.66
C ASN A 3 -5.96 10.40 10.47
N GLU A 4 -5.32 11.01 11.47
CA GLU A 4 -3.90 11.36 11.43
C GLU A 4 -2.97 10.13 11.25
N LYS A 5 -3.45 8.93 11.58
CA LYS A 5 -2.75 7.64 11.35
C LYS A 5 -2.76 7.17 9.89
N MET A 6 -3.49 7.86 9.00
CA MET A 6 -3.44 7.60 7.56
C MET A 6 -2.16 8.12 6.91
N HIS A 7 -1.44 9.02 7.59
CA HIS A 7 -0.13 9.46 7.13
C HIS A 7 0.91 8.37 7.34
N TYR A 8 1.95 8.41 6.50
CA TYR A 8 3.07 7.48 6.59
C TYR A 8 3.71 7.58 7.98
N SER A 9 3.88 6.43 8.64
CA SER A 9 4.24 6.37 10.07
C SER A 9 5.62 6.93 10.38
N LEU A 10 6.52 6.96 9.39
CA LEU A 10 7.90 7.44 9.55
C LEU A 10 8.03 8.96 9.44
N LEU A 11 6.95 9.67 9.10
CA LEU A 11 6.97 11.13 9.04
C LEU A 11 7.10 11.72 10.44
N SER A 12 8.10 12.59 10.62
CA SER A 12 8.34 13.30 11.88
C SER A 12 7.29 14.37 12.19
N GLY A 13 6.57 14.85 11.17
CA GLY A 13 5.45 15.77 11.28
C GLY A 13 4.49 15.58 10.10
N LYS A 14 3.22 15.92 10.28
CA LYS A 14 2.16 15.72 9.28
C LYS A 14 1.47 17.00 8.85
N GLU A 15 1.78 18.10 9.52
CA GLU A 15 1.26 19.41 9.16
C GLU A 15 1.81 19.86 7.82
N GLY A 16 0.93 20.36 6.94
CA GLY A 16 1.31 20.74 5.58
C GLY A 16 1.50 19.57 4.62
N ILE A 17 1.29 18.33 5.06
CA ILE A 17 1.39 17.12 4.22
C ILE A 17 0.01 16.70 3.75
N SER A 18 -0.16 16.55 2.45
CA SER A 18 -1.41 16.09 1.85
C SER A 18 -1.52 14.56 1.95
N LEU A 19 -2.75 14.06 2.13
CA LEU A 19 -3.07 12.67 1.84
C LEU A 19 -3.49 12.54 0.39
N GLU A 20 -2.86 11.62 -0.30
CA GLU A 20 -3.08 11.33 -1.71
C GLU A 20 -3.56 9.90 -1.87
N LYS A 21 -4.59 9.71 -2.69
CA LYS A 21 -5.11 8.39 -3.00
C LYS A 21 -4.13 7.68 -3.94
N ILE A 22 -3.70 6.47 -3.59
CA ILE A 22 -2.70 5.72 -4.35
C ILE A 22 -3.22 5.40 -5.76
N ARG A 23 -4.50 5.05 -5.85
CA ARG A 23 -5.16 4.73 -7.12
C ARG A 23 -6.60 5.25 -7.14
N PRO A 24 -7.09 5.80 -8.27
CA PRO A 24 -8.45 6.31 -8.37
C PRO A 24 -9.54 5.26 -8.07
N ASP A 25 -9.30 4.01 -8.46
CA ASP A 25 -10.25 2.90 -8.40
C ASP A 25 -10.36 2.21 -7.02
N LEU A 26 -9.47 2.54 -6.07
CA LEU A 26 -9.59 2.03 -4.70
C LEU A 26 -10.78 2.66 -3.95
N PRO A 27 -11.33 2.05 -2.90
CA PRO A 27 -12.38 2.67 -2.09
C PRO A 27 -11.87 3.92 -1.37
N SER A 28 -12.61 5.03 -1.39
CA SER A 28 -12.18 6.29 -0.76
C SER A 28 -12.36 6.32 0.76
N ASP A 29 -13.26 5.48 1.29
CA ASP A 29 -13.57 5.32 2.70
C ASP A 29 -12.54 4.47 3.45
N GLU A 30 -11.75 3.69 2.72
CA GLU A 30 -10.68 2.85 3.27
C GLU A 30 -9.38 3.65 3.46
N SER A 31 -8.87 3.67 4.69
CA SER A 31 -7.64 4.39 5.05
C SER A 31 -6.42 3.92 4.25
N VAL A 32 -6.36 2.62 3.95
CA VAL A 32 -5.28 1.98 3.20
C VAL A 32 -5.16 2.49 1.76
N SER A 33 -6.23 3.07 1.19
CA SER A 33 -6.22 3.65 -0.15
C SER A 33 -5.43 4.96 -0.25
N TRP A 34 -5.05 5.53 0.89
CA TRP A 34 -4.40 6.83 1.00
C TRP A 34 -2.98 6.68 1.53
N HIS A 35 -2.09 7.53 1.05
CA HIS A 35 -0.73 7.66 1.54
C HIS A 35 -0.35 9.14 1.64
N SER A 36 0.71 9.46 2.36
CA SER A 36 1.24 10.82 2.36
C SER A 36 1.84 11.16 1.01
N ALA A 37 1.65 12.40 0.56
CA ALA A 37 2.34 12.92 -0.62
C ALA A 37 3.87 12.82 -0.42
N SER A 38 4.60 12.57 -1.50
CA SER A 38 6.06 12.43 -1.45
C SER A 38 6.73 13.74 -1.03
N GLU A 39 7.90 13.64 -0.40
CA GLU A 39 8.71 14.82 -0.08
C GLU A 39 9.17 15.53 -1.36
N SER A 40 9.53 14.75 -2.39
CA SER A 40 9.96 15.25 -3.70
C SER A 40 8.90 16.09 -4.43
N SER A 41 7.61 15.86 -4.15
CA SER A 41 6.50 16.64 -4.69
C SER A 41 6.28 17.97 -3.97
N GLY A 42 6.96 18.20 -2.84
CA GLY A 42 6.69 19.33 -1.96
C GLY A 42 5.44 19.12 -1.11
N TRP A 43 5.14 17.86 -0.73
CA TRP A 43 4.06 17.48 0.18
C TRP A 43 2.63 17.65 -0.37
N GLY A 44 2.47 17.71 -1.69
CA GLY A 44 1.18 17.63 -2.35
C GLY A 44 1.23 17.92 -3.85
N THR A 45 0.33 17.30 -4.62
CA THR A 45 0.25 17.45 -6.08
C THR A 45 -1.08 18.08 -6.57
N PRO A 46 -1.44 19.30 -6.16
CA PRO A 46 -2.68 19.92 -6.61
C PRO A 46 -2.70 20.10 -8.13
N GLY A 47 -3.79 19.65 -8.76
CA GLY A 47 -3.99 19.75 -10.21
C GLY A 47 -3.13 18.81 -11.06
N ASN A 48 -2.31 17.96 -10.44
CA ASN A 48 -1.47 16.97 -11.11
C ASN A 48 -1.82 15.56 -10.64
N GLN A 49 -1.20 14.54 -11.24
CA GLN A 49 -1.29 13.18 -10.75
C GLN A 49 -0.63 13.07 -9.36
N ASN A 50 -1.26 12.29 -8.47
CA ASN A 50 -0.73 12.00 -7.14
C ASN A 50 0.69 11.43 -7.21
N SER A 51 1.55 11.92 -6.34
CA SER A 51 2.96 11.52 -6.23
C SER A 51 3.12 10.04 -5.87
N VAL A 52 2.18 9.49 -5.10
CA VAL A 52 2.14 8.09 -4.68
C VAL A 52 1.42 7.18 -5.68
N PHE A 53 1.09 7.68 -6.88
CA PHE A 53 0.35 6.90 -7.85
C PHE A 53 1.12 5.67 -8.29
N THR A 54 0.55 4.50 -8.03
CA THR A 54 1.13 3.22 -8.42
C THR A 54 0.23 2.53 -9.42
N LYS A 55 0.73 2.30 -10.64
CA LYS A 55 0.00 1.56 -11.66
C LYS A 55 0.03 0.06 -11.32
N GLY A 56 -1.11 -0.61 -11.44
CA GLY A 56 -1.14 -2.09 -11.41
C GLY A 56 -0.41 -2.67 -12.63
N GLN A 57 0.11 -3.89 -12.50
CA GLN A 57 0.61 -4.67 -13.64
C GLN A 57 -0.54 -5.32 -14.42
N ASP A 58 -0.27 -5.64 -15.69
CA ASP A 58 -1.23 -6.38 -16.52
C ASP A 58 -1.53 -7.75 -15.89
N GLU A 59 -2.80 -8.16 -16.01
CA GLU A 59 -3.38 -9.34 -15.34
C GLU A 59 -2.84 -10.66 -15.92
N THR A 60 -1.61 -11.01 -15.55
CA THR A 60 -0.97 -12.25 -16.00
C THR A 60 -1.28 -13.43 -15.08
N GLY A 61 -1.77 -13.18 -13.86
CA GLY A 61 -2.13 -14.22 -12.89
C GLY A 61 -3.20 -13.81 -11.87
N LYS A 62 -3.48 -14.72 -10.91
CA LYS A 62 -4.43 -14.48 -9.81
C LYS A 62 -3.92 -13.49 -8.76
N ILE A 63 -2.62 -13.31 -8.66
CA ILE A 63 -1.98 -12.33 -7.77
C ILE A 63 -1.00 -11.56 -8.63
N ASN A 64 -1.15 -10.24 -8.68
CA ASN A 64 -0.31 -9.34 -9.45
C ASN A 64 0.24 -8.28 -8.50
N LEU A 65 1.55 -8.06 -8.57
CA LEU A 65 2.24 -7.08 -7.75
C LEU A 65 2.57 -5.88 -8.64
N SER A 66 2.41 -4.65 -8.15
CA SER A 66 2.81 -3.45 -8.90
C SER A 66 4.31 -3.47 -9.23
N SER A 67 5.13 -3.96 -8.29
CA SER A 67 6.57 -4.19 -8.48
C SER A 67 7.02 -5.44 -7.71
N GLN A 68 8.20 -5.94 -8.06
CA GLN A 68 8.88 -6.99 -7.29
C GLN A 68 9.72 -6.44 -6.13
N ARG A 69 9.72 -5.10 -5.96
CA ARG A 69 10.49 -4.38 -4.93
C ARG A 69 9.65 -3.21 -4.39
N ILE A 70 10.07 -2.72 -3.24
CA ILE A 70 9.56 -1.51 -2.58
C ILE A 70 10.76 -0.73 -2.05
N SER A 71 10.74 0.59 -2.20
CA SER A 71 11.67 1.55 -1.61
C SER A 71 10.86 2.60 -0.87
N PRO A 72 10.45 2.33 0.39
CA PRO A 72 9.57 3.22 1.15
C PRO A 72 10.38 4.35 1.78
N ASP A 73 10.97 5.22 0.97
CA ASP A 73 11.73 6.40 1.39
C ASP A 73 10.99 7.73 1.14
N ASN A 74 9.74 7.65 0.68
CA ASN A 74 8.81 8.73 0.43
C ASN A 74 9.30 9.71 -0.65
N ASP A 75 10.02 9.20 -1.65
CA ASP A 75 10.53 9.95 -2.79
C ASP A 75 9.56 9.99 -3.99
N GLY A 76 8.42 9.31 -3.89
CA GLY A 76 7.40 9.18 -4.93
C GLY A 76 7.61 8.00 -5.89
N TYR A 77 8.63 7.16 -5.65
CA TYR A 77 8.98 6.03 -6.49
C TYR A 77 9.07 4.73 -5.70
N GLU A 78 8.20 3.76 -6.05
CA GLU A 78 8.14 2.45 -5.40
C GLU A 78 7.94 2.52 -3.86
N ASP A 79 7.30 3.59 -3.35
CA ASP A 79 7.03 3.78 -1.92
C ASP A 79 6.03 2.79 -1.32
N VAL A 80 5.12 2.29 -2.16
CA VAL A 80 4.07 1.34 -1.77
C VAL A 80 3.99 0.19 -2.77
N LEU A 81 3.70 -0.99 -2.25
CA LEU A 81 3.39 -2.18 -3.02
C LEU A 81 1.87 -2.33 -3.12
N VAL A 82 1.33 -2.33 -4.34
CA VAL A 82 -0.07 -2.66 -4.61
C VAL A 82 -0.15 -4.12 -5.03
N ILE A 83 -1.02 -4.87 -4.36
CA ILE A 83 -1.22 -6.31 -4.50
C ILE A 83 -2.64 -6.53 -5.03
N ASP A 84 -2.76 -6.77 -6.33
CA ASP A 84 -4.02 -7.02 -7.02
C ASP A 84 -4.32 -8.52 -7.03
N ILE A 85 -5.44 -8.91 -6.42
CA ILE A 85 -5.91 -10.30 -6.31
C ILE A 85 -7.13 -10.47 -7.20
N ILE A 86 -7.06 -11.41 -8.14
CA ILE A 86 -8.15 -11.80 -9.04
C ILE A 86 -8.59 -13.20 -8.63
N THR A 87 -9.78 -13.28 -8.04
CA THR A 87 -10.30 -14.54 -7.47
C THR A 87 -11.20 -15.26 -8.48
N GLY A 88 -11.96 -14.51 -9.27
CA GLY A 88 -13.00 -15.02 -10.18
C GLY A 88 -14.25 -15.56 -9.47
N ASP A 89 -14.32 -15.46 -8.14
CA ASP A 89 -15.46 -15.92 -7.33
C ASP A 89 -15.77 -14.89 -6.22
N PRO A 90 -16.97 -14.29 -6.22
CA PRO A 90 -17.35 -13.26 -5.26
C PRO A 90 -17.41 -13.73 -3.80
N GLY A 91 -17.46 -15.04 -3.56
CA GLY A 91 -17.43 -15.63 -2.21
C GLY A 91 -16.04 -15.84 -1.64
N THR A 92 -14.98 -15.46 -2.36
CA THR A 92 -13.60 -15.72 -1.94
C THR A 92 -13.21 -14.86 -0.74
N ILE A 93 -12.69 -15.52 0.29
CA ILE A 93 -12.11 -14.89 1.47
C ILE A 93 -10.58 -14.97 1.39
N VAL A 94 -9.90 -13.86 1.63
CA VAL A 94 -8.45 -13.72 1.57
C VAL A 94 -7.89 -13.32 2.93
N THR A 95 -6.77 -13.93 3.30
CA THR A 95 -5.89 -13.44 4.36
C THR A 95 -4.52 -13.19 3.74
N LEU A 96 -3.97 -12.01 3.97
CA LEU A 96 -2.65 -11.63 3.47
C LEU A 96 -1.75 -11.33 4.67
N THR A 97 -0.69 -12.11 4.80
CA THR A 97 0.33 -11.98 5.84
C THR A 97 1.69 -11.98 5.17
N ILE A 98 2.56 -11.09 5.62
CA ILE A 98 3.92 -10.90 5.13
C ILE A 98 4.87 -11.57 6.10
N TYR A 99 5.79 -12.34 5.54
CA TYR A 99 6.89 -12.97 6.26
C TYR A 99 8.23 -12.51 5.69
N ASP A 100 9.28 -12.55 6.50
CA ASP A 100 10.65 -12.39 6.01
C ASP A 100 11.21 -13.70 5.42
N GLU A 101 12.42 -13.66 4.88
CA GLU A 101 13.08 -14.83 4.28
C GLU A 101 13.33 -15.98 5.26
N THR A 102 13.27 -15.72 6.56
CA THR A 102 13.44 -16.73 7.62
C THR A 102 12.11 -17.37 8.03
N GLY A 103 10.99 -16.88 7.49
CA GLY A 103 9.64 -17.29 7.86
C GLY A 103 9.14 -16.60 9.14
N SER A 104 9.82 -15.54 9.60
CA SER A 104 9.35 -14.75 10.74
C SER A 104 8.20 -13.85 10.32
N TYR A 105 7.18 -13.75 11.17
CA TYR A 105 6.04 -12.88 10.94
C TYR A 105 6.46 -11.41 10.92
N VAL A 106 5.97 -10.66 9.93
CA VAL A 106 6.27 -9.23 9.75
C VAL A 106 5.01 -8.38 9.94
N ARG A 107 3.95 -8.71 9.19
CA ARG A 107 2.72 -7.92 9.18
C ARG A 107 1.53 -8.71 8.66
N LYS A 108 0.35 -8.47 9.21
CA LYS A 108 -0.91 -8.90 8.62
C LYS A 108 -1.59 -7.72 7.93
N ILE A 109 -1.67 -7.76 6.60
CA ILE A 109 -2.30 -6.70 5.81
C ILE A 109 -3.82 -6.79 5.91
N THR A 110 -4.36 -8.02 5.87
CA THR A 110 -5.79 -8.25 6.05
C THR A 110 -6.08 -9.66 6.56
N GLU A 111 -7.22 -9.82 7.22
CA GLU A 111 -7.70 -11.08 7.80
C GLU A 111 -9.16 -11.31 7.43
N ASN A 112 -9.47 -12.50 6.91
CA ASN A 112 -10.83 -12.88 6.52
C ASN A 112 -11.54 -11.85 5.63
N PHE A 113 -10.80 -11.26 4.68
CA PHE A 113 -11.31 -10.23 3.79
C PHE A 113 -12.12 -10.84 2.65
N LEU A 114 -13.40 -10.45 2.52
CA LEU A 114 -14.23 -10.85 1.40
C LEU A 114 -13.78 -10.11 0.14
N ALA A 115 -12.95 -10.76 -0.67
CA ALA A 115 -12.26 -10.14 -1.80
C ALA A 115 -13.19 -9.88 -3.00
N GLY A 116 -14.39 -10.45 -3.03
CA GLY A 116 -15.24 -10.39 -4.21
C GLY A 116 -14.54 -11.04 -5.40
N ASN A 117 -14.83 -10.58 -6.63
CA ASN A 117 -14.15 -11.03 -7.85
C ASN A 117 -12.70 -10.52 -7.97
N ARG A 118 -12.43 -9.38 -7.34
CA ARG A 118 -11.15 -8.68 -7.36
C ARG A 118 -10.97 -7.83 -6.11
N ALA A 119 -9.76 -7.86 -5.56
CA ALA A 119 -9.33 -7.00 -4.45
C ALA A 119 -7.97 -6.37 -4.74
N SER A 120 -7.72 -5.21 -4.13
CA SER A 120 -6.41 -4.57 -4.11
C SER A 120 -6.02 -4.31 -2.66
N LEU A 121 -4.86 -4.82 -2.26
CA LEU A 121 -4.28 -4.64 -0.93
C LEU A 121 -2.97 -3.88 -1.06
N ILE A 122 -2.56 -3.15 -0.02
CA ILE A 122 -1.39 -2.27 -0.07
C ILE A 122 -0.46 -2.57 1.10
N TRP A 123 0.84 -2.54 0.83
CA TRP A 123 1.89 -2.56 1.83
C TRP A 123 2.88 -1.44 1.61
N ASP A 124 3.25 -0.73 2.68
CA ASP A 124 4.13 0.44 2.70
C ASP A 124 5.53 0.12 3.28
N GLY A 125 5.88 -1.16 3.36
CA GLY A 125 7.17 -1.59 3.89
C GLY A 125 7.29 -1.45 5.42
N THR A 126 6.17 -1.35 6.14
CA THR A 126 6.18 -1.30 7.62
C THR A 126 5.63 -2.59 8.24
N ALA A 127 6.05 -2.87 9.47
CA ALA A 127 5.52 -3.93 10.33
C ALA A 127 4.18 -3.50 10.98
N ASP A 128 3.55 -4.39 11.75
CA ASP A 128 2.26 -4.09 12.43
C ASP A 128 2.32 -2.88 13.37
N ASP A 129 3.49 -2.60 13.97
CA ASP A 129 3.71 -1.46 14.85
C ASP A 129 4.02 -0.16 14.09
N GLY A 130 4.01 -0.20 12.76
CA GLY A 130 4.32 0.92 11.87
C GLY A 130 5.82 1.21 11.73
N THR A 131 6.70 0.40 12.32
CA THR A 131 8.16 0.55 12.13
C THR A 131 8.59 0.07 10.75
N PRO A 132 9.66 0.65 10.16
CA PRO A 132 10.14 0.19 8.87
C PRO A 132 10.76 -1.19 9.02
N VAL A 133 10.46 -2.08 8.07
CA VAL A 133 11.09 -3.40 8.04
C VAL A 133 12.54 -3.28 7.56
N ARG A 134 13.36 -4.28 7.88
CA ARG A 134 14.76 -4.29 7.42
C ARG A 134 14.84 -4.52 5.92
N ARG A 135 15.97 -4.17 5.29
CA ARG A 135 16.21 -4.59 3.91
C ARG A 135 16.33 -6.10 3.87
N GLY A 136 15.58 -6.75 2.98
CA GLY A 136 15.47 -8.21 2.92
C GLY A 136 14.50 -8.68 1.86
N ILE A 137 14.27 -9.98 1.81
CA ILE A 137 13.29 -10.60 0.94
C ILE A 137 12.04 -10.88 1.77
N TYR A 138 10.88 -10.54 1.23
CA TYR A 138 9.60 -10.74 1.88
C TYR A 138 8.69 -11.61 1.02
N ILE A 139 7.91 -12.46 1.68
CA ILE A 139 7.02 -13.46 1.08
C ILE A 139 5.60 -13.23 1.56
#